data_AF-T1BQB9-F1
#
_entry.id   AF-T1BQB9-F1
#
_cell.length_a   1.000
_cell.length_b   1.000
_cell.length_c   1.000
_cell.angle_alpha   90.00
_cell.angle_beta   90.00
_cell.angle_gamma   90.00
#
_symmetry.space_group_name_H-M   'P 1'
#
loop_
_entity.id
_entity.type
_entity.pdbx_description
1 polymer ?
#
loop_
_entity_poly.entity_id
_entity_poly.type
_entity_poly.pdbx_seq_one_letter_code
_entity_poly.pdbx_strand_id
1 'polypeptide(L)' 'MIPKADGSQRELGIPTVTDRLIQQALLQVLQPLIDPTFSDHSYGFRPGRRAHDAVLRAQGYLQAGRRMVVDVDLE' A
#
# COMPACT_ATOMS: atom_id res chain seq x y z
N MET A 1 -13.46 12.92 11.39
CA MET A 1 -13.69 13.01 9.93
C MET A 1 -12.75 14.05 9.36
N ILE A 2 -12.13 13.76 8.21
CA ILE A 2 -11.35 14.74 7.43
C ILE A 2 -11.86 14.76 5.98
N PRO A 3 -11.82 15.92 5.29
CA PRO A 3 -12.25 16.01 3.90
C PRO A 3 -11.25 15.32 2.96
N LYS A 4 -11.77 14.63 1.93
CA LYS A 4 -11.00 14.17 0.78
C LYS A 4 -11.06 15.20 -0.36
N ALA A 5 -10.15 15.07 -1.33
CA ALA A 5 -10.10 15.93 -2.51
C ALA A 5 -11.35 15.80 -3.42
N ASP A 6 -12.02 14.65 -3.38
CA ASP A 6 -13.27 14.38 -4.12
C ASP A 6 -14.54 14.93 -3.42
N GLY A 7 -14.38 15.62 -2.28
CA GLY A 7 -15.48 16.17 -1.48
C GLY A 7 -16.13 15.19 -0.51
N SER A 8 -15.78 13.90 -0.55
CA SER A 8 -16.22 12.91 0.44
C SER A 8 -15.50 13.08 1.78
N GLN A 9 -16.05 12.50 2.85
CA GLN A 9 -15.43 12.49 4.17
C GLN A 9 -14.68 11.17 4.42
N ARG A 10 -13.52 11.26 5.07
CA ARG A 10 -12.75 10.10 5.53
C ARG A 10 -12.80 10.00 7.05
N GLU A 11 -13.30 8.87 7.53
CA GLU A 11 -13.15 8.49 8.92
C GLU A 11 -11.71 8.06 9.20
N LEU A 12 -11.17 8.44 10.36
CA LEU A 12 -9.84 8.04 10.79
C LEU A 12 -9.97 7.31 12.13
N GLY A 13 -9.55 6.06 12.17
CA GLY A 13 -9.28 5.37 13.44
C GLY A 13 -7.95 5.89 13.98
N ILE A 14 -7.99 6.80 14.96
CA ILE A 14 -6.78 7.37 15.58
C ILE A 14 -6.53 6.62 16.90
N PRO A 15 -5.57 5.68 16.95
CA PRO A 15 -5.17 5.03 18.20
C PRO A 15 -4.50 6.02 19.16
N THR A 16 -4.45 5.67 20.45
CA THR A 16 -3.72 6.48 21.43
C THR A 16 -2.22 6.50 21.10
N VAL A 17 -1.47 7.43 21.69
CA VAL A 17 0.00 7.49 21.49
C VAL A 17 0.66 6.18 21.95
N THR A 18 0.21 5.63 23.08
CA THR A 18 0.70 4.36 23.63
C THR A 18 0.43 3.21 22.68
N ASP A 19 -0.77 3.14 22.10
CA ASP A 19 -1.12 2.09 21.14
C ASP A 19 -0.28 2.19 19.87
N ARG A 20 -0.04 3.41 19.36
CA ARG A 20 0.85 3.60 18.19
C ARG A 20 2.28 3.16 18.47
N LEU A 21 2.79 3.43 19.67
CA LEU A 21 4.11 2.96 20.09
C LEU A 21 4.18 1.43 20.05
N ILE A 22 3.19 0.75 20.63
CA ILE A 22 3.14 -0.72 20.68
C ILE A 22 2.97 -1.30 19.26
N GLN A 23 2.05 -0.77 18.46
CA GLN A 23 1.84 -1.20 17.07
C GLN A 23 3.10 -1.04 16.23
N GLN A 24 3.82 0.07 16.38
CA GLN A 24 5.07 0.31 15.65
C GLN A 24 6.19 -0.63 16.11
N ALA A 25 6.28 -0.95 17.40
CA ALA A 25 7.24 -1.93 17.92
C ALA A 25 6.98 -3.33 17.35
N LEU A 26 5.71 -3.75 17.29
CA LEU A 26 5.33 -5.01 16.63
C LEU A 26 5.70 -5.00 15.14
N LEU A 27 5.38 -3.92 14.42
CA LEU A 27 5.70 -3.78 13.00
C LEU A 27 7.20 -3.93 12.73
N GLN A 28 8.06 -3.32 13.56
CA GLN A 28 9.52 -3.40 13.40
C GLN A 28 10.07 -4.82 13.52
N VAL A 29 9.43 -5.69 14.31
CA VAL A 29 9.82 -7.09 14.47
C VAL A 29 9.23 -7.97 13.37
N LEU A 30 7.95 -7.76 13.03
CA LEU A 30 7.23 -8.59 12.07
C LEU A 30 7.62 -8.30 10.61
N GLN A 31 7.83 -7.03 10.27
CA GLN A 31 8.13 -6.61 8.90
C GLN A 31 9.36 -7.31 8.28
N PRO A 32 10.54 -7.40 8.94
CA PRO A 32 11.68 -8.09 8.34
C PRO A 32 11.46 -9.60 8.17
N LEU A 33 10.52 -10.21 8.89
CA LEU A 33 10.17 -11.62 8.76
C LEU A 33 9.18 -11.89 7.62
N ILE A 34 8.23 -10.97 7.41
CA ILE A 34 7.11 -11.15 6.48
C ILE A 34 7.37 -10.47 5.13
N ASP A 35 7.98 -9.28 5.10
CA ASP A 35 8.19 -8.54 3.85
C ASP A 35 8.96 -9.35 2.78
N PRO A 36 9.98 -10.16 3.13
CA PRO A 36 10.66 -11.01 2.14
C PRO A 36 9.77 -12.08 1.50
N THR A 37 8.65 -12.44 2.11
CA THR A 37 7.72 -13.45 1.57
C THR A 37 6.66 -12.84 0.65
N PHE A 38 6.60 -11.51 0.53
CA PHE A 38 5.63 -10.83 -0.33
C PHE A 38 6.02 -10.89 -1.80
N SER A 39 5.00 -10.93 -2.66
CA SER A 39 5.15 -10.85 -4.11
C SER A 39 5.98 -9.64 -4.55
N ASP A 40 6.81 -9.82 -5.57
CA ASP A 40 7.54 -8.73 -6.21
C ASP A 40 6.64 -7.70 -6.90
N HIS A 41 5.37 -8.04 -7.13
CA HIS A 41 4.36 -7.13 -7.66
C HIS A 41 3.49 -6.49 -6.57
N SER A 42 3.88 -6.62 -5.30
CA SER A 42 3.29 -5.88 -4.17
C SER A 42 4.15 -4.66 -3.83
N TYR A 43 3.55 -3.47 -3.92
CA TYR A 43 4.26 -2.19 -3.77
C TYR A 43 3.74 -1.31 -2.62
N GLY A 44 2.55 -1.59 -2.09
CA GLY A 44 1.91 -0.76 -1.06
C GLY A 44 2.54 -0.97 0.31
N PHE A 45 2.88 0.14 1.00
CA PHE A 45 3.33 0.15 2.41
C PHE A 45 4.59 -0.68 2.72
N ARG A 46 5.46 -0.92 1.73
CA ARG A 46 6.67 -1.73 1.88
C ARG A 46 7.94 -0.87 1.90
N PRO A 47 8.97 -1.22 2.70
CA PRO A 47 10.26 -0.53 2.68
C PRO A 47 10.91 -0.61 1.29
N GLY A 48 11.44 0.51 0.80
CA GLY A 48 12.14 0.57 -0.48
C GLY A 48 11.27 0.40 -1.73
N ARG A 49 9.93 0.33 -1.59
CA ARG A 49 8.97 0.27 -2.71
C ARG A 49 8.02 1.46 -2.66
N ARG A 50 7.58 1.94 -3.83
CA ARG A 50 6.69 3.11 -3.96
C ARG A 50 5.71 2.96 -5.12
N ALA A 51 4.67 3.79 -5.13
CA ALA A 51 3.63 3.78 -6.16
C ALA A 51 4.18 3.93 -7.59
N HIS A 52 5.24 4.73 -7.79
CA HIS A 52 5.87 4.87 -9.09
C HIS A 52 6.42 3.55 -9.65
N ASP A 53 6.92 2.65 -8.80
CA ASP A 53 7.44 1.36 -9.25
C ASP A 53 6.32 0.47 -9.80
N ALA A 54 5.13 0.55 -9.19
CA ALA A 54 3.92 -0.11 -9.67
C ALA A 54 3.48 0.41 -11.04
N VAL A 55 3.48 1.74 -11.22
CA VAL A 55 3.14 2.39 -12.50
C VAL A 55 4.12 1.99 -13.60
N LEU A 56 5.43 2.01 -13.32
CA LEU A 56 6.45 1.59 -14.29
C LEU A 56 6.26 0.12 -14.69
N ARG A 57 5.94 -0.76 -13.74
CA ARG A 57 5.66 -2.17 -14.05
C ARG A 57 4.40 -2.32 -14.92
N ALA A 58 3.34 -1.58 -14.62
CA ALA A 58 2.12 -1.57 -15.41
C ALA A 58 2.36 -1.07 -16.84
N GLN A 59 3.16 0.00 -17.01
CA GLN A 59 3.58 0.48 -18.33
C GLN A 59 4.34 -0.58 -19.12
N GLY A 60 5.21 -1.35 -18.46
CA GLY A 60 5.88 -2.48 -19.10
C GLY A 60 4.92 -3.53 -19.66
N TYR A 61 3.81 -3.82 -18.97
CA TYR A 61 2.78 -4.73 -19.49
C TYR A 61 2.05 -4.18 -20.72
N LEU A 62 1.73 -2.88 -20.71
CA LEU A 62 1.14 -2.20 -21.87
C LEU A 62 2.07 -2.27 -23.10
N GLN A 63 3.36 -2.00 -22.90
CA GLN A 63 4.39 -2.06 -23.95
C GLN A 63 4.57 -3.49 -24.49
N ALA A 64 4.40 -4.50 -23.64
CA ALA A 64 4.41 -5.91 -24.03
C ALA A 64 3.09 -6.38 -24.71
N GLY A 65 2.14 -5.47 -24.96
CA GLY A 65 0.92 -5.75 -25.71
C GLY A 65 -0.30 -6.14 -24.86
N ARG A 66 -0.21 -6.13 -23.52
CA ARG A 66 -1.36 -6.36 -22.64
C ARG A 66 -2.16 -5.06 -22.49
N ARG A 67 -3.17 -4.86 -23.35
CA ARG A 67 -3.88 -3.56 -23.47
C ARG A 67 -5.18 -3.45 -22.66
N MET A 68 -5.57 -4.52 -21.97
CA MET A 68 -6.78 -4.53 -21.14
C MET A 68 -6.38 -4.62 -19.66
N VAL A 69 -6.95 -3.75 -18.84
CA VAL A 69 -6.77 -3.74 -17.38
C VAL A 69 -8.04 -4.30 -16.75
N VAL A 70 -7.88 -5.23 -15.82
CA VAL A 70 -8.95 -5.66 -14.94
C VAL A 70 -8.72 -4.97 -13.61
N ASP A 71 -9.56 -3.96 -13.33
CA ASP A 71 -9.47 -3.16 -12.12
C ASP A 71 -10.37 -3.78 -11.04
N VAL A 72 -9.78 -4.10 -9.88
CA VAL A 72 -10.45 -4.79 -8.77
C VAL A 72 -10.03 -4.13 -7.47
N ASP A 73 -11.01 -3.72 -6.68
CA ASP A 73 -10.81 -3.12 -5.35
C ASP A 73 -11.64 -3.89 -4.31
N LEU A 74 -11.21 -3.84 -3.05
CA LEU A 74 -11.91 -4.45 -1.92
C LEU A 74 -12.71 -3.38 -1.16
N GLU A 75 -13.90 -3.75 -0.67
CA GLU A 75 -14.73 -2.89 0.21
C GLU A 75 -14.15 -2.75 1.62
#